data_AF-A0A438KN29-F1
#
_entry.id   AF-A0A438KN29-F1
#
_cell.length_a   1.000
_cell.length_b   1.000
_cell.length_c   1.000
_cell.angle_alpha   90.00
_cell.angle_beta   90.00
_cell.angle_gamma   90.00
#
_symmetry.space_group_name_H-M   'P 1'
#
loop_
_entity.id
_entity.type
_entity.pdbx_description
1 polymer ?
#
loop_
_entity_poly.entity_id
_entity_poly.type
_entity_poly.pdbx_seq_one_letter_code
_entity_poly.pdbx_strand_id
1 'polypeptide(L)'
;MASMFLNAPCNVGAIKHFDCKNYVGLRASSNQKLDCVGHTIKAPPRRRFIVRASERRDESMKKMGLTDQECEAAVVAGNVPEAPPVPPKPAAPAGTPSVPFLPLNRRPRRNRRSPVLRASFQETNLSPANFVYHSLFMKVGEEDTPIGAMPGCYRLGWRHGLLEEVAKARDVGVNSVVLFPKVPDALKSPTGDEAFNDNGLVPRTIRLLKDRYPDLVIYTDVALDPYSSDGHDGIVREDGVIMNDETVHQLCKQAVAQAKAGADVVSPVT
;
A
#
# COMPACT_ATOMS: atom_id res chain seq x y z
N MET A 1 -8.31 41.42 19.66
CA MET A 1 -9.39 41.52 20.69
C MET A 1 -10.69 41.65 19.92
N ALA A 2 -11.74 40.82 20.05
CA ALA A 2 -12.14 39.82 21.04
C ALA A 2 -12.63 38.54 20.31
N SER A 3 -12.59 37.38 20.97
CA SER A 3 -13.08 36.10 20.45
C SER A 3 -14.42 35.76 21.13
N MET A 4 -15.46 35.48 20.35
CA MET A 4 -16.69 34.87 20.85
C MET A 4 -16.52 33.36 20.85
N PHE A 5 -16.63 32.75 22.03
CA PHE A 5 -16.65 31.31 22.22
C PHE A 5 -18.10 30.82 22.17
N LEU A 6 -18.46 30.06 21.12
CA LEU A 6 -19.67 29.23 21.16
C LEU A 6 -19.28 27.80 21.52
N ASN A 7 -19.65 27.37 22.73
CA ASN A 7 -19.58 25.97 23.16
C ASN A 7 -20.85 25.25 22.71
N ALA A 8 -20.71 24.24 21.85
CA ALA A 8 -21.74 23.24 21.58
C ALA A 8 -21.17 21.83 21.86
N PRO A 9 -21.81 21.00 22.70
CA PRO A 9 -21.32 19.66 22.98
C PRO A 9 -21.79 18.68 21.89
N CYS A 10 -20.86 18.16 21.08
CA CYS A 10 -21.12 17.02 20.20
C CYS A 10 -20.93 15.71 20.99
N ASN A 11 -22.02 14.98 21.22
CA ASN A 11 -22.01 13.60 21.71
C ASN A 11 -21.88 12.64 20.50
N VAL A 12 -20.87 11.77 20.49
CA VAL A 12 -20.72 10.72 19.46
C VAL A 12 -20.89 9.37 20.14
N GLY A 13 -22.04 8.74 19.92
CA GLY A 13 -22.30 7.35 20.30
C GLY A 13 -21.69 6.38 19.29
N ALA A 14 -21.20 5.23 19.76
CA ALA A 14 -20.65 4.17 18.94
C ALA A 14 -21.78 3.39 18.23
N ILE A 15 -21.71 3.28 16.90
CA ILE A 15 -22.58 2.41 16.10
C ILE A 15 -21.99 0.99 16.15
N LYS A 16 -22.72 0.06 16.77
CA LYS A 16 -22.53 -1.38 16.60
C LYS A 16 -23.49 -1.85 15.51
N HIS A 17 -22.97 -2.67 14.59
CA HIS A 17 -23.64 -3.28 13.44
C HIS A 17 -23.78 -2.42 12.17
N PHE A 18 -23.14 -2.90 11.09
CA PHE A 18 -23.31 -2.43 9.72
C PHE A 18 -24.03 -3.56 8.97
N ASP A 19 -25.29 -3.36 8.62
CA ASP A 19 -26.07 -4.34 7.85
C ASP A 19 -26.11 -3.87 6.39
N CYS A 20 -25.46 -4.62 5.50
CA CYS A 20 -25.25 -4.25 4.10
C CYS A 20 -26.55 -4.38 3.32
N LYS A 21 -27.18 -3.25 2.97
CA LYS A 21 -28.21 -3.19 1.92
C LYS A 21 -27.85 -2.16 0.86
N ASN A 22 -27.76 -2.67 -0.37
CA ASN A 22 -27.55 -2.03 -1.67
C ASN A 22 -27.92 -0.55 -1.76
N TYR A 23 -26.97 0.28 -2.18
CA TYR A 23 -27.20 1.70 -2.50
C TYR A 23 -27.39 1.90 -4.01
N VAL A 24 -28.59 2.31 -4.40
CA VAL A 24 -28.88 3.01 -5.65
C VAL A 24 -29.59 4.32 -5.29
N GLY A 25 -29.02 5.46 -5.69
CA GLY A 25 -29.74 6.73 -5.75
C GLY A 25 -29.83 7.56 -4.46
N LEU A 26 -29.81 8.88 -4.65
CA LEU A 26 -29.84 9.92 -3.62
C LEU A 26 -31.25 10.07 -2.99
N ARG A 27 -31.48 9.48 -1.81
CA ARG A 27 -32.19 10.04 -0.62
C ARG A 27 -32.77 8.94 0.27
N ALA A 28 -32.80 9.18 1.58
CA ALA A 28 -33.87 8.68 2.46
C ALA A 28 -34.14 9.67 3.61
N SER A 29 -35.42 9.85 3.91
CA SER A 29 -35.97 10.60 5.06
C SER A 29 -36.52 9.63 6.10
N SER A 30 -36.35 9.90 7.39
CA SER A 30 -37.42 9.75 8.41
C SER A 30 -36.91 10.13 9.81
N ASN A 31 -37.80 10.79 10.56
CA ASN A 31 -37.64 11.22 11.94
C ASN A 31 -37.63 10.04 12.92
N GLN A 32 -36.68 9.99 13.86
CA GLN A 32 -36.85 9.25 15.13
C GLN A 32 -36.22 10.00 16.31
N LYS A 33 -36.98 10.07 17.42
CA LYS A 33 -36.62 10.68 18.71
C LYS A 33 -35.64 9.80 19.48
N LEU A 34 -34.72 10.41 20.24
CA LEU A 34 -33.77 9.74 21.13
C LEU A 34 -33.97 10.23 22.57
N ASP A 35 -34.20 9.29 23.48
CA ASP A 35 -34.16 9.49 24.93
C ASP A 35 -32.75 9.18 25.47
N CYS A 36 -32.26 10.01 26.40
CA CYS A 36 -30.89 9.95 26.92
C CYS A 36 -30.86 9.55 28.40
N VAL A 37 -30.05 8.56 28.76
CA VAL A 37 -29.62 8.27 30.15
C VAL A 37 -28.11 8.40 30.23
N GLY A 38 -27.61 9.15 31.23
CA GLY A 38 -26.22 9.61 31.30
C GLY A 38 -25.32 8.84 32.26
N HIS A 39 -24.05 8.67 31.88
CA HIS A 39 -22.93 8.44 32.80
C HIS A 39 -21.66 9.18 32.32
N THR A 40 -20.94 9.76 33.27
CA THR A 40 -19.80 10.67 33.11
C THR A 40 -18.45 9.93 33.26
N ILE A 41 -17.55 10.05 32.27
CA ILE A 41 -16.14 9.63 32.39
C ILE A 41 -15.23 10.79 31.92
N LYS A 42 -14.21 11.11 32.73
CA LYS A 42 -13.22 12.19 32.49
C LYS A 42 -12.21 11.79 31.40
N ALA A 43 -11.95 12.68 30.43
CA ALA A 43 -10.98 12.49 29.34
C ALA A 43 -9.66 13.30 29.56
N PRO A 44 -8.48 12.79 29.12
CA PRO A 44 -7.19 13.48 29.22
C PRO A 44 -7.00 14.52 28.08
N PRO A 45 -6.00 15.43 28.16
CA PRO A 45 -5.92 16.60 27.28
C PRO A 45 -5.52 16.22 25.85
N ARG A 46 -6.35 16.64 24.87
CA ARG A 46 -6.12 16.43 23.43
C ARG A 46 -4.94 17.27 22.93
N ARG A 47 -3.92 16.63 22.35
CA ARG A 47 -2.89 17.29 21.51
C ARG A 47 -3.59 17.90 20.30
N ARG A 48 -3.42 19.22 20.11
CA ARG A 48 -3.89 19.95 18.92
C ARG A 48 -2.97 19.62 17.75
N PHE A 49 -3.47 18.90 16.75
CA PHE A 49 -2.83 18.82 15.45
C PHE A 49 -3.08 20.13 14.72
N ILE A 50 -2.03 20.92 14.55
CA ILE A 50 -2.02 22.08 13.65
C ILE A 50 -1.63 21.55 12.27
N VAL A 51 -2.56 21.59 11.33
CA VAL A 51 -2.24 21.35 9.92
C VAL A 51 -1.52 22.61 9.41
N ARG A 52 -0.19 22.53 9.32
CA ARG A 52 0.64 23.58 8.74
C ARG A 52 0.50 23.46 7.21
N ALA A 53 -0.19 24.42 6.59
CA ALA A 53 -0.18 24.54 5.14
C ALA A 53 1.25 24.95 4.69
N SER A 54 1.87 24.08 3.90
CA SER A 54 3.06 24.28 3.04
C SER A 54 4.18 25.19 3.56
N GLU A 55 5.33 24.60 3.83
CA GLU A 55 6.59 25.33 4.00
C GLU A 55 6.96 26.12 2.73
N ARG A 56 7.63 27.23 3.00
CA ARG A 56 7.98 28.35 2.11
C ARG A 56 8.59 27.90 0.77
N ARG A 57 8.06 28.46 -0.33
CA ARG A 57 8.87 28.78 -1.50
C ARG A 57 9.20 30.26 -1.43
N ASP A 58 10.45 30.59 -1.13
CA ASP A 58 11.03 31.92 -1.32
C ASP A 58 11.26 32.15 -2.81
N GLU A 59 10.18 32.41 -3.54
CA GLU A 59 10.24 33.18 -4.77
C GLU A 59 9.40 34.43 -4.55
N SER A 60 9.94 35.58 -4.90
CA SER A 60 9.28 36.89 -4.86
C SER A 60 8.00 36.86 -5.72
N MET A 61 6.92 36.34 -5.15
CA MET A 61 5.59 36.42 -5.72
C MET A 61 5.20 37.90 -5.70
N LYS A 62 5.24 38.55 -6.87
CA LYS A 62 4.59 39.86 -7.07
C LYS A 62 3.20 39.76 -6.47
N LYS A 63 2.93 40.55 -5.43
CA LYS A 63 1.63 40.62 -4.75
C LYS A 63 0.63 41.22 -5.73
N MET A 64 0.10 40.39 -6.61
CA MET A 64 -0.96 40.74 -7.55
C MET A 64 -2.29 40.40 -6.87
N GLY A 65 -2.86 41.38 -6.18
CA GLY A 65 -4.19 41.28 -5.59
C GLY A 65 -4.36 42.15 -4.36
N LEU A 66 -5.59 42.66 -4.19
CA LEU A 66 -6.08 43.23 -2.94
C LEU A 66 -6.03 42.16 -1.83
N THR A 67 -5.83 42.60 -0.59
CA THR A 67 -5.93 41.70 0.57
C THR A 67 -7.38 41.23 0.78
N ASP A 68 -7.57 40.11 1.47
CA ASP A 68 -8.90 39.52 1.70
C ASP A 68 -9.87 40.55 2.33
N GLN A 69 -9.39 41.37 3.27
CA GLN A 69 -10.16 42.44 3.91
C GLN A 69 -10.55 43.57 2.94
N GLU A 70 -9.67 43.92 2.01
CA GLU A 70 -9.94 44.95 0.98
C GLU A 70 -10.92 44.43 -0.09
N CYS A 71 -10.82 43.15 -0.45
CA CYS A 71 -11.80 42.48 -1.32
C CYS A 71 -13.18 42.42 -0.67
N GLU A 72 -13.28 42.04 0.60
CA GLU A 72 -14.55 42.01 1.34
C GLU A 72 -15.17 43.40 1.45
N ALA A 73 -14.38 44.43 1.79
CA ALA A 73 -14.84 45.80 1.85
C ALA A 73 -15.31 46.33 0.48
N ALA A 74 -14.61 45.99 -0.61
CA ALA A 74 -14.99 46.37 -1.97
C ALA A 74 -16.29 45.72 -2.43
N VAL A 75 -16.50 44.43 -2.09
CA VAL A 75 -17.75 43.71 -2.38
C VAL A 75 -18.93 44.31 -1.60
N VAL A 76 -18.74 44.67 -0.32
CA VAL A 76 -19.76 45.35 0.49
C VAL A 76 -20.08 46.74 -0.07
N ALA A 77 -19.09 47.43 -0.64
CA ALA A 77 -19.25 48.72 -1.31
C ALA A 77 -19.83 48.61 -2.74
N GLY A 78 -20.19 47.41 -3.22
CA GLY A 78 -20.74 47.17 -4.56
C GLY A 78 -19.69 47.13 -5.69
N ASN A 79 -18.41 47.30 -5.38
CA ASN A 79 -17.29 47.23 -6.31
C ASN A 79 -16.69 45.83 -6.31
N VAL A 80 -17.35 44.89 -6.99
CA VAL A 80 -16.84 43.52 -7.12
C VAL A 80 -15.57 43.54 -7.98
N PRO A 81 -14.41 43.09 -7.47
CA PRO A 81 -13.19 43.04 -8.27
C PRO A 81 -13.37 42.14 -9.48
N GLU A 82 -12.95 42.63 -10.65
CA GLU A 82 -13.03 41.90 -11.91
C GLU A 82 -12.13 40.66 -11.85
N ALA A 83 -12.61 39.55 -12.40
CA ALA A 83 -11.85 38.30 -12.41
C ALA A 83 -10.50 38.51 -13.13
N PRO A 84 -9.41 37.89 -12.64
CA PRO A 84 -8.12 37.99 -13.29
C PRO A 84 -8.21 37.58 -14.77
N PRO A 85 -7.50 38.27 -15.67
CA PRO A 85 -7.53 37.93 -17.09
C PRO A 85 -7.05 36.51 -17.30
N VAL A 86 -7.82 35.73 -18.06
CA VAL A 86 -7.45 34.35 -18.40
C VAL A 86 -6.16 34.38 -19.21
N PRO A 87 -5.13 33.60 -18.84
CA PRO A 87 -3.87 33.59 -19.58
C PRO A 87 -4.12 33.22 -21.06
N PRO A 88 -3.39 33.86 -22.00
CA PRO A 88 -3.61 33.66 -23.43
C PRO A 88 -3.39 32.20 -23.80
N LYS A 89 -4.36 31.62 -24.52
CA LYS A 89 -4.27 30.25 -25.02
C LYS A 89 -3.20 30.19 -26.13
N PRO A 90 -2.26 29.23 -26.10
CA PRO A 90 -1.29 29.06 -27.18
C PRO A 90 -1.99 28.88 -28.54
N ALA A 91 -1.40 29.47 -29.58
CA ALA A 91 -1.89 29.34 -30.94
C ALA A 91 -1.84 27.86 -31.39
N ALA A 92 -2.81 27.47 -32.21
CA ALA A 92 -2.81 26.14 -32.80
C ALA A 92 -1.67 26.01 -33.85
N PRO A 93 -1.12 24.81 -34.08
CA PRO A 93 -0.12 24.59 -35.12
C PRO A 93 -0.61 24.99 -36.52
N ALA A 94 0.31 25.45 -37.37
CA ALA A 94 0.00 25.81 -38.76
C ALA A 94 -0.60 24.62 -39.52
N GLY A 95 -1.67 24.84 -40.29
CA GLY A 95 -2.41 23.79 -41.00
C GLY A 95 -3.54 23.12 -40.21
N THR A 96 -3.91 23.66 -39.04
CA THR A 96 -5.09 23.14 -38.31
C THR A 96 -6.38 23.43 -39.07
N PRO A 97 -7.21 22.41 -39.38
CA PRO A 97 -8.46 22.61 -40.11
C PRO A 97 -9.48 23.37 -39.24
N SER A 98 -10.16 24.36 -39.83
CA SER A 98 -11.29 25.03 -39.17
C SER A 98 -12.52 24.13 -39.26
N VAL A 99 -12.79 23.40 -38.18
CA VAL A 99 -13.98 22.54 -38.05
C VAL A 99 -15.07 23.23 -37.24
N PRO A 100 -16.36 23.07 -37.62
CA PRO A 100 -17.48 23.60 -36.85
C PRO A 100 -17.56 22.93 -35.48
N PHE A 101 -18.23 23.62 -34.54
CA PHE A 101 -18.41 23.10 -33.19
C PHE A 101 -19.18 21.77 -33.20
N LEU A 102 -18.55 20.71 -32.68
CA LEU A 102 -19.21 19.41 -32.49
C LEU A 102 -20.12 19.47 -31.25
N PRO A 103 -21.45 19.25 -31.36
CA PRO A 103 -22.38 19.30 -30.22
C PRO A 103 -22.35 18.00 -29.40
N LEU A 104 -21.19 17.66 -28.85
CA LEU A 104 -21.01 16.49 -27.99
C LEU A 104 -21.20 16.88 -26.52
N ASN A 105 -22.18 16.26 -25.86
CA ASN A 105 -22.48 16.46 -24.44
C ASN A 105 -21.36 15.89 -23.54
N ARG A 106 -20.74 14.77 -23.94
CA ARG A 106 -19.63 14.14 -23.23
C ARG A 106 -18.31 14.41 -23.93
N ARG A 107 -17.37 15.02 -23.21
CA ARG A 107 -16.01 15.29 -23.70
C ARG A 107 -14.99 14.86 -22.65
N PRO A 108 -14.54 13.58 -22.65
CA PRO A 108 -13.62 13.03 -21.65
C PRO A 108 -12.30 13.80 -21.53
N ARG A 109 -11.88 14.49 -22.61
CA ARG A 109 -10.70 15.37 -22.60
C ARG A 109 -10.80 16.54 -21.61
N ARG A 110 -12.01 16.93 -21.17
CA ARG A 110 -12.21 17.98 -20.15
C ARG A 110 -11.52 17.62 -18.83
N ASN A 111 -11.60 16.35 -18.40
CA ASN A 111 -11.00 15.86 -17.16
C ASN A 111 -9.46 15.70 -17.26
N ARG A 112 -8.91 15.75 -18.49
CA ARG A 112 -7.46 15.60 -18.73
C ARG A 112 -6.75 16.92 -19.03
N ARG A 113 -7.47 18.05 -18.95
CA ARG A 113 -7.02 19.37 -19.39
C ARG A 113 -5.81 19.90 -18.60
N SER A 114 -5.76 19.66 -17.30
CA SER A 114 -4.65 20.10 -16.44
C SER A 114 -4.15 18.95 -15.58
N PRO A 115 -2.88 18.99 -15.12
CA PRO A 115 -2.36 18.05 -14.13
C PRO A 115 -3.24 17.96 -12.88
N VAL A 116 -3.75 19.11 -12.40
CA VAL A 116 -4.63 19.19 -11.22
C VAL A 116 -5.96 18.47 -11.45
N LEU A 117 -6.57 18.62 -12.63
CA LEU A 117 -7.80 17.89 -12.98
C LEU A 117 -7.52 16.39 -13.09
N ARG A 118 -6.40 15.98 -13.69
CA ARG A 118 -6.03 14.57 -13.77
C ARG A 118 -5.82 13.95 -12.39
N ALA A 119 -5.18 14.67 -11.47
CA ALA A 119 -4.97 14.22 -10.09
C ALA A 119 -6.29 14.10 -9.32
N SER A 120 -7.23 15.04 -9.52
CA SER A 120 -8.55 15.02 -8.85
C SER A 120 -9.43 13.84 -9.30
N PHE A 121 -9.31 13.43 -10.56
CA PHE A 121 -10.04 12.28 -11.12
C PHE A 121 -9.18 11.01 -11.20
N GLN A 122 -8.09 10.92 -10.43
CA GLN A 122 -7.26 9.73 -10.40
C GLN A 122 -7.95 8.64 -9.56
N GLU A 123 -8.20 7.49 -10.17
CA GLU A 123 -8.91 6.37 -9.52
C GLU A 123 -7.97 5.47 -8.71
N THR A 124 -6.73 5.29 -9.18
CA THR A 124 -5.74 4.39 -8.58
C THR A 124 -4.55 5.18 -8.06
N ASN A 125 -4.20 4.96 -6.80
CA ASN A 125 -2.96 5.47 -6.21
C ASN A 125 -2.10 4.27 -5.77
N LEU A 126 -0.80 4.34 -6.03
CA LEU A 126 0.17 3.34 -5.60
C LEU A 126 1.05 3.98 -4.53
N SER A 127 1.11 3.36 -3.37
CA SER A 127 2.00 3.73 -2.28
C SER A 127 3.05 2.64 -2.06
N PRO A 128 4.22 2.95 -1.49
CA PRO A 128 5.22 1.95 -1.10
C PRO A 128 4.65 0.78 -0.28
N ALA A 129 3.64 1.06 0.56
CA ALA A 129 2.96 0.06 1.37
C ALA A 129 2.14 -0.96 0.55
N ASN A 130 1.85 -0.69 -0.73
CA ASN A 130 1.17 -1.63 -1.62
C ASN A 130 2.13 -2.63 -2.28
N PHE A 131 3.44 -2.41 -2.18
CA PHE A 131 4.42 -3.31 -2.79
C PHE A 131 4.85 -4.40 -1.81
N VAL A 132 5.11 -5.57 -2.37
CA VAL A 132 5.71 -6.69 -1.67
C VAL A 132 7.07 -6.94 -2.33
N TYR A 133 8.13 -6.88 -1.55
CA TYR A 133 9.48 -7.04 -2.06
C TYR A 133 9.80 -8.52 -2.27
N HIS A 134 9.92 -8.92 -3.53
CA HIS A 134 10.02 -10.31 -3.98
C HIS A 134 11.46 -10.78 -4.23
N SER A 135 12.46 -9.90 -4.17
CA SER A 135 13.84 -10.21 -4.61
C SER A 135 14.70 -10.93 -3.56
N LEU A 136 14.13 -11.47 -2.48
CA LEU A 136 14.90 -12.06 -1.39
C LEU A 136 15.13 -13.55 -1.63
N PHE A 137 16.02 -13.87 -2.57
CA PHE A 137 16.52 -15.23 -2.76
C PHE A 137 17.59 -15.51 -1.70
N MET A 138 17.28 -16.37 -0.74
CA MET A 138 18.18 -16.65 0.38
C MET A 138 18.99 -17.90 0.08
N LYS A 139 20.29 -17.88 0.37
CA LYS A 139 21.11 -19.09 0.35
C LYS A 139 21.85 -19.30 1.66
N VAL A 140 22.33 -20.52 1.84
CA VAL A 140 23.33 -20.84 2.85
C VAL A 140 24.68 -20.27 2.40
N GLY A 141 25.37 -19.56 3.30
CA GLY A 141 26.64 -18.88 3.03
C GLY A 141 26.55 -17.36 3.20
N GLU A 142 27.70 -16.69 3.20
CA GLU A 142 27.81 -15.24 3.41
C GLU A 142 27.97 -14.45 2.11
N GLU A 143 28.44 -15.08 1.04
CA GLU A 143 28.71 -14.40 -0.24
C GLU A 143 27.44 -14.18 -1.06
N ASP A 144 27.24 -13.00 -1.61
CA ASP A 144 26.10 -12.75 -2.50
C ASP A 144 26.40 -13.19 -3.93
N THR A 145 25.48 -13.91 -4.57
CA THR A 145 25.68 -14.45 -5.92
C THR A 145 24.69 -13.83 -6.92
N PRO A 146 25.14 -13.16 -7.99
CA PRO A 146 24.23 -12.54 -8.96
C PRO A 146 23.44 -13.60 -9.73
N ILE A 147 22.18 -13.28 -10.06
CA ILE A 147 21.31 -14.14 -10.88
C ILE A 147 21.38 -13.66 -12.33
N GLY A 148 22.08 -14.38 -13.20
CA GLY A 148 22.27 -13.96 -14.60
C GLY A 148 20.98 -13.74 -15.39
N ALA A 149 19.92 -14.50 -15.10
CA ALA A 149 18.61 -14.35 -15.75
C ALA A 149 17.80 -13.13 -15.26
N MET A 150 18.17 -12.57 -14.10
CA MET A 150 17.46 -11.44 -13.47
C MET A 150 18.48 -10.34 -13.11
N PRO A 151 18.83 -9.46 -14.07
CA PRO A 151 19.77 -8.37 -13.82
C PRO A 151 19.34 -7.52 -12.62
N GLY A 152 20.26 -7.31 -11.67
CA GLY A 152 20.00 -6.56 -10.43
C GLY A 152 19.45 -7.40 -9.28
N CYS A 153 19.16 -8.69 -9.49
CA CYS A 153 18.77 -9.61 -8.42
C CYS A 153 19.95 -10.49 -7.99
N TYR A 154 20.04 -10.72 -6.68
CA TYR A 154 21.11 -11.48 -6.05
C TYR A 154 20.55 -12.59 -5.16
N ARG A 155 21.29 -13.69 -5.06
CA ARG A 155 21.11 -14.70 -4.02
C ARG A 155 21.89 -14.25 -2.81
N LEU A 156 21.17 -13.79 -1.80
CA LEU A 156 21.71 -13.15 -0.62
C LEU A 156 22.05 -14.18 0.45
N GLY A 157 23.15 -13.93 1.16
CA GLY A 157 23.43 -14.62 2.41
C GLY A 157 22.39 -14.27 3.47
N TRP A 158 21.79 -15.27 4.11
CA TRP A 158 20.67 -15.06 5.04
C TRP A 158 21.01 -14.23 6.29
N ARG A 159 22.29 -14.15 6.69
CA ARG A 159 22.75 -13.40 7.89
C ARG A 159 23.08 -11.93 7.63
N HIS A 160 23.60 -11.60 6.44
CA HIS A 160 24.19 -10.28 6.16
C HIS A 160 23.47 -9.59 5.00
N GLY A 161 23.67 -10.05 3.77
CA GLY A 161 23.10 -9.43 2.57
C GLY A 161 21.58 -9.27 2.65
N LEU A 162 20.87 -10.25 3.22
CA LEU A 162 19.43 -10.16 3.41
C LEU A 162 19.00 -9.01 4.33
N LEU A 163 19.68 -8.82 5.46
CA LEU A 163 19.32 -7.79 6.43
C LEU A 163 19.55 -6.39 5.86
N GLU A 164 20.60 -6.21 5.06
CA GLU A 164 20.89 -4.95 4.39
C GLU A 164 19.84 -4.61 3.33
N GLU A 165 19.44 -5.58 2.50
CA GLU A 165 18.40 -5.37 1.49
C GLU A 165 17.03 -5.10 2.12
N VAL A 166 16.67 -5.80 3.21
CA VAL A 166 15.45 -5.51 3.96
C VAL A 166 15.50 -4.11 4.55
N ALA A 167 16.63 -3.67 5.12
CA ALA A 167 16.78 -2.31 5.62
C ALA A 167 16.55 -1.26 4.53
N LYS A 168 17.17 -1.43 3.35
CA LYS A 168 16.98 -0.54 2.19
C LYS A 168 15.53 -0.51 1.72
N ALA A 169 14.86 -1.67 1.66
CA ALA A 169 13.44 -1.74 1.29
C ALA A 169 12.56 -0.96 2.27
N ARG A 170 12.87 -1.06 3.57
CA ARG A 170 12.16 -0.31 4.62
C ARG A 170 12.39 1.19 4.52
N ASP A 171 13.59 1.65 4.18
CA ASP A 171 13.89 3.07 4.00
C ASP A 171 13.03 3.71 2.89
N VAL A 172 12.65 2.92 1.87
CA VAL A 172 11.75 3.33 0.78
C VAL A 172 10.27 3.24 1.19
N GLY A 173 9.96 2.63 2.34
CA GLY A 173 8.61 2.47 2.88
C GLY A 173 7.94 1.15 2.51
N VAL A 174 8.69 0.16 2.01
CA VAL A 174 8.19 -1.18 1.73
C VAL A 174 8.40 -2.07 2.96
N ASN A 175 7.31 -2.42 3.64
CA ASN A 175 7.35 -3.22 4.87
C ASN A 175 6.91 -4.69 4.68
N SER A 176 6.69 -5.12 3.43
CA SER A 176 6.23 -6.46 3.08
C SER A 176 7.29 -7.17 2.25
N VAL A 177 7.67 -8.38 2.65
CA VAL A 177 8.73 -9.16 1.99
C VAL A 177 8.29 -10.60 1.73
N VAL A 178 8.72 -11.19 0.61
CA VAL A 178 8.54 -12.61 0.31
C VAL A 178 9.88 -13.30 0.30
N LEU A 179 9.96 -14.47 0.93
CA LEU A 179 11.19 -15.23 1.08
C LEU A 179 11.22 -16.47 0.17
N PHE A 180 12.27 -16.59 -0.66
CA PHE A 180 12.51 -17.77 -1.49
C PHE A 180 13.83 -18.45 -1.12
N PRO A 181 13.81 -19.70 -0.64
CA PRO A 181 15.02 -20.42 -0.29
C PRO A 181 15.69 -21.06 -1.51
N LYS A 182 17.01 -20.88 -1.63
CA LYS A 182 17.86 -21.73 -2.45
C LYS A 182 18.50 -22.79 -1.56
N VAL A 183 17.85 -23.95 -1.48
CA VAL A 183 18.31 -25.10 -0.70
C VAL A 183 19.50 -25.77 -1.40
N PRO A 184 20.57 -26.16 -0.66
CA PRO A 184 21.65 -26.97 -1.20
C PRO A 184 21.15 -28.30 -1.77
N ASP A 185 21.72 -28.76 -2.88
CA ASP A 185 21.24 -29.97 -3.56
C ASP A 185 21.38 -31.24 -2.69
N ALA A 186 22.32 -31.25 -1.72
CA ALA A 186 22.50 -32.37 -0.79
C ALA A 186 21.35 -32.55 0.22
N LEU A 187 20.52 -31.53 0.42
CA LEU A 187 19.36 -31.57 1.32
C LEU A 187 18.04 -31.83 0.57
N LYS A 188 18.11 -31.98 -0.76
CA LYS A 188 16.93 -32.29 -1.57
C LYS A 188 16.59 -33.76 -1.46
N SER A 189 15.31 -34.04 -1.32
CA SER A 189 14.76 -35.38 -1.21
C SER A 189 13.48 -35.50 -2.04
N PRO A 190 13.15 -36.68 -2.58
CA PRO A 190 11.88 -36.88 -3.31
C PRO A 190 10.63 -36.55 -2.48
N THR A 191 10.73 -36.69 -1.16
CA THR A 191 9.66 -36.42 -0.18
C THR A 191 9.63 -34.99 0.33
N GLY A 192 10.67 -34.18 0.05
CA GLY A 192 10.77 -32.79 0.49
C GLY A 192 10.94 -32.62 2.01
N ASP A 193 11.65 -33.52 2.69
CA ASP A 193 11.67 -33.55 4.17
C ASP A 193 12.28 -32.30 4.83
N GLU A 194 13.14 -31.57 4.10
CA GLU A 194 13.71 -30.31 4.58
C GLU A 194 12.68 -29.16 4.63
N ALA A 195 11.53 -29.29 3.94
CA ALA A 195 10.49 -28.26 3.87
C ALA A 195 9.85 -27.93 5.23
N PHE A 196 9.75 -28.92 6.12
CA PHE A 196 9.19 -28.77 7.47
C PHE A 196 10.25 -28.83 8.57
N ASN A 197 11.53 -28.73 8.23
CA ASN A 197 12.60 -28.71 9.21
C ASN A 197 12.60 -27.38 9.99
N ASP A 198 12.35 -27.43 11.30
CA ASP A 198 12.33 -26.25 12.18
C ASP A 198 13.68 -25.49 12.19
N ASN A 199 14.78 -26.16 11.85
CA ASN A 199 16.13 -25.58 11.73
C ASN A 199 16.53 -25.34 10.26
N GLY A 200 15.59 -25.44 9.32
CA GLY A 200 15.80 -25.16 7.92
C GLY A 200 16.19 -23.70 7.64
N LEU A 201 16.54 -23.39 6.39
CA LEU A 201 16.91 -22.04 6.00
C LEU A 201 15.77 -21.04 6.23
N VAL A 202 14.55 -21.36 5.77
CA VAL A 202 13.38 -20.47 5.87
C VAL A 202 13.02 -20.16 7.34
N PRO A 203 12.79 -21.14 8.24
CA PRO A 203 12.45 -20.84 9.63
C PRO A 203 13.53 -20.04 10.38
N ARG A 204 14.81 -20.30 10.14
CA ARG A 204 15.91 -19.53 10.77
C ARG A 204 15.91 -18.07 10.33
N THR A 205 15.66 -17.84 9.05
CA THR A 205 15.64 -16.49 8.52
C THR A 205 14.42 -15.70 8.97
N ILE A 206 13.25 -16.32 9.05
CA ILE A 206 12.04 -15.69 9.58
C ILE A 206 12.27 -15.21 11.02
N ARG A 207 12.81 -16.08 11.88
CA ARG A 207 13.12 -15.72 13.28
C ARG A 207 14.09 -14.54 13.34
N LEU A 208 15.18 -14.59 12.57
CA LEU A 208 16.16 -13.50 12.51
C LEU A 208 15.53 -12.17 12.07
N LEU A 209 14.65 -12.19 11.06
CA LEU A 209 13.97 -11.00 10.57
C LEU A 209 12.97 -10.46 11.59
N LYS A 210 12.19 -11.32 12.24
CA LYS A 210 11.24 -10.93 13.28
C LYS A 210 11.92 -10.39 14.54
N ASP A 211 13.08 -10.94 14.90
CA ASP A 211 13.87 -10.45 16.04
C ASP A 211 14.36 -9.02 15.79
N ARG A 212 14.75 -8.69 14.55
CA ARG A 212 15.27 -7.35 14.19
C ARG A 212 14.18 -6.36 13.79
N TYR A 213 13.13 -6.84 13.13
CA TYR A 213 12.04 -6.05 12.55
C TYR A 213 10.68 -6.71 12.86
N PRO A 214 10.15 -6.52 14.07
CA PRO A 214 8.90 -7.17 14.49
C PRO A 214 7.67 -6.68 13.69
N ASP A 215 7.76 -5.48 13.09
CA ASP A 215 6.71 -4.83 12.31
C ASP A 215 6.76 -5.17 10.80
N LEU A 216 7.74 -5.97 10.36
CA LEU A 216 7.85 -6.44 8.99
C LEU A 216 6.82 -7.53 8.71
N VAL A 217 6.10 -7.43 7.60
CA VAL A 217 5.19 -8.48 7.12
C VAL A 217 5.98 -9.46 6.26
N ILE A 218 6.05 -10.71 6.72
CA ILE A 218 6.79 -11.78 6.06
C ILE A 218 5.80 -12.75 5.41
N TYR A 219 5.90 -12.83 4.09
CA TYR A 219 5.23 -13.81 3.26
C TYR A 219 6.20 -14.97 2.99
N THR A 220 5.70 -16.19 3.15
CA THR A 220 6.49 -17.40 2.92
C THR A 220 5.86 -18.25 1.84
N ASP A 221 6.73 -18.93 1.09
CA ASP A 221 6.34 -19.83 0.04
C ASP A 221 6.10 -21.25 0.59
N VAL A 222 4.93 -21.82 0.29
CA VAL A 222 4.55 -23.19 0.66
C VAL A 222 4.48 -24.03 -0.61
N ALA A 223 5.64 -24.56 -0.99
CA ALA A 223 5.83 -25.51 -2.07
C ALA A 223 7.05 -26.41 -1.82
N LEU A 224 7.06 -27.58 -2.48
CA LEU A 224 8.11 -28.58 -2.36
C LEU A 224 9.20 -28.45 -3.45
N ASP A 225 9.03 -27.63 -4.47
CA ASP A 225 9.97 -27.48 -5.58
C ASP A 225 11.42 -27.12 -5.18
N PRO A 226 11.71 -26.24 -4.19
CA PRO A 226 13.08 -26.00 -3.79
C PRO A 226 13.68 -27.16 -3.01
N TYR A 227 12.86 -28.08 -2.49
CA TYR A 227 13.25 -29.21 -1.66
C TYR A 227 13.22 -30.56 -2.40
N SER A 228 12.50 -30.64 -3.52
CA SER A 228 12.36 -31.82 -4.35
C SER A 228 13.63 -32.06 -5.17
N SER A 229 14.06 -33.32 -5.30
CA SER A 229 15.16 -33.71 -6.20
C SER A 229 14.81 -33.47 -7.66
N ASP A 230 13.53 -33.65 -7.99
CA ASP A 230 13.02 -33.60 -9.36
C ASP A 230 12.56 -32.19 -9.74
N GLY A 231 12.46 -31.30 -8.75
CA GLY A 231 12.02 -29.91 -8.92
C GLY A 231 10.52 -29.76 -9.14
N HIS A 232 9.73 -30.79 -8.81
CA HIS A 232 8.28 -30.72 -8.81
C HIS A 232 7.73 -30.21 -7.47
N ASP A 233 6.62 -29.48 -7.56
CA ASP A 233 5.85 -28.90 -6.46
C ASP A 233 5.25 -29.93 -5.50
N GLY A 234 5.17 -31.19 -5.94
CA GLY A 234 4.63 -32.30 -5.18
C GLY A 234 5.46 -33.58 -5.26
N ILE A 235 5.10 -34.55 -4.42
CA ILE A 235 5.74 -35.86 -4.37
C ILE A 235 5.43 -36.61 -5.66
N VAL A 236 6.46 -37.06 -6.37
CA VAL A 236 6.33 -37.79 -7.62
C VAL A 236 6.40 -39.29 -7.34
N ARG A 237 5.37 -40.03 -7.79
CA ARG A 237 5.36 -41.49 -7.78
C ARG A 237 6.25 -42.02 -8.93
N GLU A 238 6.71 -43.27 -8.83
CA GLU A 238 7.51 -43.93 -9.87
C GLU A 238 6.87 -43.88 -11.28
N ASP A 239 5.53 -43.83 -11.36
CA ASP A 239 4.76 -43.72 -12.60
C ASP A 239 4.75 -42.30 -13.21
N GLY A 240 5.44 -41.33 -12.58
CA GLY A 240 5.49 -39.92 -12.99
C GLY A 240 4.27 -39.08 -12.56
N VAL A 241 3.36 -39.65 -11.79
CA VAL A 241 2.16 -38.96 -11.29
C VAL A 241 2.47 -38.24 -9.98
N ILE A 242 2.10 -36.96 -9.90
CA ILE A 242 2.20 -36.17 -8.67
C ILE A 242 1.09 -36.59 -7.71
N MET A 243 1.47 -37.02 -6.52
CA MET A 243 0.57 -37.51 -5.48
C MET A 243 -0.04 -36.34 -4.71
N ASN A 244 -1.29 -35.98 -5.02
CA ASN A 244 -1.94 -34.78 -4.48
C ASN A 244 -2.07 -34.79 -2.95
N ASP A 245 -2.68 -35.83 -2.38
CA ASP A 245 -3.07 -35.84 -0.96
C ASP A 245 -1.84 -35.95 -0.05
N GLU A 246 -0.86 -36.76 -0.46
CA GLU A 246 0.43 -36.89 0.21
C GLU A 246 1.25 -35.60 0.13
N THR A 247 1.18 -34.90 -1.00
CA THR A 247 1.80 -33.57 -1.15
C THR A 247 1.15 -32.57 -0.21
N VAL A 248 -0.18 -32.49 -0.20
CA VAL A 248 -0.94 -31.60 0.71
C VAL A 248 -0.57 -31.88 2.16
N HIS A 249 -0.41 -33.14 2.56
CA HIS A 249 0.04 -33.48 3.92
C HIS A 249 1.41 -32.91 4.28
N GLN A 250 2.38 -32.94 3.37
CA GLN A 250 3.69 -32.33 3.59
C GLN A 250 3.62 -30.79 3.61
N LEU A 251 2.83 -30.20 2.70
CA LEU A 251 2.63 -28.75 2.64
C LEU A 251 1.97 -28.21 3.91
N CYS A 252 1.02 -28.95 4.50
CA CYS A 252 0.45 -28.60 5.79
C CYS A 252 1.51 -28.56 6.90
N LYS A 253 2.45 -29.52 6.93
CA LYS A 253 3.56 -29.48 7.89
C LYS A 253 4.49 -28.29 7.65
N GLN A 254 4.83 -28.01 6.40
CA GLN A 254 5.64 -26.85 6.02
C GLN A 254 4.99 -25.54 6.46
N ALA A 255 3.70 -25.35 6.17
CA ALA A 255 2.93 -24.18 6.58
C ALA A 255 2.94 -24.01 8.11
N VAL A 256 2.74 -25.10 8.87
CA VAL A 256 2.81 -25.06 10.34
C VAL A 256 4.21 -24.71 10.85
N ALA A 257 5.26 -25.26 10.25
CA ALA A 257 6.65 -24.95 10.63
C ALA A 257 7.01 -23.48 10.37
N GLN A 258 6.60 -22.93 9.22
CA GLN A 258 6.79 -21.52 8.88
C GLN A 258 5.98 -20.59 9.80
N ALA A 259 4.72 -20.94 10.09
CA ALA A 259 3.89 -20.19 11.03
C ALA A 259 4.50 -20.18 12.44
N LYS A 260 5.00 -21.33 12.92
CA LYS A 260 5.73 -21.41 14.21
C LYS A 260 7.01 -20.57 14.24
N ALA A 261 7.65 -20.35 13.11
CA ALA A 261 8.83 -19.50 13.00
C ALA A 261 8.49 -18.00 13.06
N GLY A 262 7.22 -17.63 12.90
CA GLY A 262 6.75 -16.24 12.94
C GLY A 262 6.40 -15.65 11.57
N ALA A 263 6.11 -16.46 10.56
CA ALA A 263 5.56 -15.96 9.29
C ALA A 263 4.17 -15.35 9.52
N ASP A 264 3.90 -14.19 8.90
CA ASP A 264 2.58 -13.55 9.00
C ASP A 264 1.59 -14.13 7.98
N VAL A 265 2.10 -14.46 6.78
CA VAL A 265 1.31 -15.00 5.68
C VAL A 265 2.04 -16.19 5.08
N VAL A 266 1.37 -17.33 5.06
CA VAL A 266 1.78 -18.50 4.29
C VAL A 266 1.06 -18.49 2.94
N SER A 267 1.80 -18.64 1.86
CA SER A 267 1.28 -18.59 0.49
C SER A 267 1.51 -19.93 -0.20
N PRO A 268 0.53 -20.84 -0.21
CA PRO A 268 0.58 -22.05 -1.02
C PRO A 268 0.54 -21.70 -2.51
N VAL A 269 1.50 -22.19 -3.28
CA VAL A 269 1.61 -21.98 -4.74
C VAL A 269 1.57 -23.29 -5.54
N THR A 270 1.37 -24.40 -4.85
CA THR A 270 1.30 -25.78 -5.35
C THR A 270 -0.02 -26.15 -6.01
#